data_AF-A0A286IFK8-F1
#
_entry.id   AF-A0A286IFK8-F1
#
_cell.length_a   1.000
_cell.length_b   1.000
_cell.length_c   1.000
_cell.angle_alpha   90.00
_cell.angle_beta   90.00
_cell.angle_gamma   90.00
#
_symmetry.space_group_name_H-M   'P 1'
#
loop_
_entity.id
_entity.type
_entity.pdbx_description
1 polymer ?
#
loop_
_entity_poly.entity_id
_entity_poly.type
_entity_poly.pdbx_seq_one_letter_code
_entity_poly.pdbx_strand_id
1 'polypeptide(L)'
;MDSTATEKFVRLADRFVRTANKANAKIPATEVHMAFLYGAARYNAFVAKNVIDVADHEAFVTEMAATYSEMLRNHLADPNV
;
A
#
# COMPACT_ATOMS: atom_id res chain seq x y z
N MET A 1 -12.78 16.83 1.90
CA MET A 1 -12.60 15.65 2.79
C MET A 1 -12.38 16.16 4.19
N ASP A 2 -13.05 15.56 5.18
CA ASP A 2 -12.82 15.82 6.60
C ASP A 2 -11.34 15.54 6.94
N SER A 3 -10.61 16.55 7.43
CA SER A 3 -9.17 16.44 7.74
C SER A 3 -8.87 15.29 8.70
N THR A 4 -9.83 14.95 9.56
CA THR A 4 -9.68 13.88 10.55
C THR A 4 -9.67 12.48 9.93
N ALA A 5 -10.37 12.28 8.80
CA ALA A 5 -10.41 11.00 8.09
C ALA A 5 -9.07 10.73 7.37
N THR A 6 -8.52 11.75 6.71
CA THR A 6 -7.21 11.70 6.06
C THR A 6 -6.12 11.41 7.09
N GLU A 7 -6.10 12.09 8.23
CA GLU A 7 -5.11 11.83 9.27
C GLU A 7 -5.22 10.41 9.84
N LYS A 8 -6.44 9.89 10.06
CA LYS A 8 -6.63 8.52 10.55
C LYS A 8 -6.09 7.50 9.56
N PHE A 9 -6.34 7.71 8.27
CA PHE A 9 -5.80 6.86 7.21
C PHE A 9 -4.26 6.89 7.17
N VAL A 10 -3.65 8.07 7.18
CA VAL A 10 -2.18 8.22 7.18
C VAL A 10 -1.57 7.55 8.41
N ARG A 11 -2.13 7.78 9.61
CA ARG A 11 -1.66 7.13 10.84
C ARG A 11 -1.74 5.60 10.79
N LEU A 12 -2.72 5.06 10.07
CA LEU A 12 -2.82 3.62 9.84
C LEU A 12 -1.75 3.14 8.84
N ALA A 13 -1.56 3.85 7.73
CA ALA A 13 -0.49 3.56 6.77
C ALA A 13 0.89 3.54 7.44
N ASP A 14 1.18 4.49 8.32
CA ASP A 14 2.44 4.55 9.06
C ASP A 14 2.69 3.31 9.95
N ARG A 15 1.63 2.62 10.41
CA ARG A 15 1.80 1.38 11.21
C ARG A 15 2.38 0.27 10.35
N PHE A 16 1.99 0.21 9.08
CA PHE A 16 2.55 -0.75 8.13
C PHE A 16 4.01 -0.41 7.82
N VAL A 17 4.32 0.87 7.56
CA VAL A 17 5.70 1.33 7.34
C VAL A 17 6.59 1.06 8.57
N ARG A 18 6.10 1.33 9.78
CA ARG A 18 6.84 0.99 11.03
C ARG A 18 7.13 -0.51 11.16
N THR A 19 6.22 -1.35 10.66
CA THR A 19 6.44 -2.81 10.67
C THR A 19 7.53 -3.20 9.68
N ALA A 20 7.51 -2.64 8.47
CA ALA A 20 8.58 -2.81 7.48
C ALA A 20 9.94 -2.32 8.02
N ASN A 21 9.99 -1.14 8.66
CA ASN A 21 11.22 -0.59 9.24
C ASN A 21 11.80 -1.48 10.35
N LYS A 22 10.96 -2.12 11.16
CA LYS A 22 11.42 -3.11 12.16
C LYS A 22 12.04 -4.34 11.50
N ALA A 23 11.50 -4.80 10.37
CA ALA A 23 12.07 -5.92 9.62
C ALA A 23 13.42 -5.55 8.96
N ASN A 24 13.53 -4.32 8.46
CA ASN A 24 14.74 -3.80 7.82
C ASN A 24 15.97 -3.76 8.77
N ALA A 25 15.76 -3.80 10.10
CA ALA A 25 16.86 -3.95 11.05
C ALA A 25 17.61 -5.29 10.94
N LYS A 26 17.04 -6.29 10.24
CA LYS A 26 17.60 -7.65 10.12
C LYS A 26 17.61 -8.19 8.69
N ILE A 27 16.84 -7.60 7.78
CA ILE A 27 16.64 -8.05 6.40
C ILE A 27 16.96 -6.86 5.48
N PRO A 28 17.63 -7.05 4.32
CA PRO A 28 17.91 -5.96 3.39
C PRO A 28 16.64 -5.19 2.98
N ALA A 29 16.73 -3.86 2.92
CA ALA A 29 15.61 -3.01 2.52
C ALA A 29 15.02 -3.40 1.15
N THR A 30 15.89 -3.81 0.22
CA THR A 30 15.56 -4.33 -1.13
C THR A 30 14.66 -5.57 -1.08
N GLU A 31 14.77 -6.40 -0.05
CA GLU A 31 13.88 -7.55 0.15
C GLU A 31 12.62 -7.14 0.90
N VAL A 32 12.75 -6.27 1.91
CA VAL A 32 11.63 -5.82 2.72
C VAL A 32 10.59 -5.07 1.88
N HIS A 33 10.98 -4.18 0.97
CA HIS A 33 10.00 -3.46 0.15
C HIS A 33 9.27 -4.39 -0.83
N MET A 34 9.94 -5.42 -1.37
CA MET A 34 9.29 -6.42 -2.22
C MET A 34 8.33 -7.31 -1.43
N ALA A 35 8.71 -7.70 -0.20
CA ALA A 35 7.81 -8.40 0.71
C ALA A 35 6.59 -7.54 1.09
N PHE A 36 6.80 -6.23 1.25
CA PHE A 36 5.73 -5.28 1.53
C PHE A 36 4.74 -5.15 0.36
N LEU A 37 5.25 -5.03 -0.87
CA LEU A 37 4.44 -5.03 -2.09
C LEU A 37 3.64 -6.33 -2.26
N TYR A 38 4.27 -7.48 -2.04
CA TYR A 38 3.61 -8.77 -2.07
C TYR A 38 2.50 -8.90 -1.00
N GLY A 39 2.78 -8.43 0.22
CA GLY A 39 1.80 -8.39 1.31
C GLY A 39 0.58 -7.52 0.98
N ALA A 40 0.82 -6.34 0.40
CA ALA A 40 -0.24 -5.46 -0.07
C ALA A 40 -1.12 -6.14 -1.14
N ALA A 41 -0.50 -6.80 -2.12
CA ALA A 41 -1.23 -7.54 -3.15
C ALA A 41 -2.13 -8.63 -2.56
N ARG A 42 -1.63 -9.41 -1.59
CA ARG A 42 -2.42 -10.44 -0.89
C ARG A 42 -3.61 -9.86 -0.15
N TYR A 43 -3.41 -8.76 0.58
CA TYR A 43 -4.50 -8.13 1.32
C TYR A 43 -5.55 -7.54 0.39
N ASN A 44 -5.12 -6.87 -0.69
CA ASN A 44 -6.04 -6.31 -1.69
C ASN A 44 -6.86 -7.40 -2.39
N ALA A 45 -6.24 -8.54 -2.73
CA ALA A 45 -6.97 -9.69 -3.28
C ALA A 45 -7.98 -10.29 -2.30
N PHE A 46 -7.63 -10.37 -1.01
CA PHE A 46 -8.57 -10.79 0.03
C PHE A 46 -9.78 -9.85 0.12
N VAL A 47 -9.54 -8.53 0.13
CA VAL A 47 -10.60 -7.52 0.18
C VAL A 47 -11.50 -7.63 -1.05
N ALA A 48 -10.91 -7.61 -2.24
CA ALA A 48 -11.64 -7.69 -3.50
C ALA A 48 -12.57 -8.91 -3.56
N LYS A 49 -12.04 -10.09 -3.19
CA LYS A 49 -12.78 -11.35 -3.31
C LYS A 49 -13.76 -11.60 -2.16
N ASN A 50 -13.42 -11.24 -0.93
CA ASN A 50 -14.15 -11.72 0.25
C ASN A 50 -14.86 -10.61 1.04
N VAL A 51 -14.49 -9.34 0.83
CA VAL A 51 -15.07 -8.22 1.58
C VAL A 51 -16.04 -7.43 0.73
N ILE A 52 -15.68 -7.16 -0.53
CA ILE A 52 -16.49 -6.33 -1.43
C ILE A 52 -17.01 -7.06 -2.67
N ASP A 53 -16.70 -8.35 -2.82
CA ASP A 53 -17.19 -9.25 -3.88
C ASP A 53 -17.11 -8.64 -5.29
N VAL A 54 -15.90 -8.24 -5.70
CA VAL A 54 -15.66 -7.66 -7.02
C VAL A 54 -15.95 -8.71 -8.11
N ALA A 55 -16.88 -8.38 -9.02
CA ALA A 55 -17.22 -9.26 -10.13
C ALA A 55 -16.15 -9.32 -11.23
N ASP A 56 -15.51 -8.19 -11.56
CA ASP A 56 -14.44 -8.09 -12.55
C ASP A 56 -13.09 -7.80 -11.88
N HIS A 57 -12.33 -8.87 -11.66
CA HIS A 57 -11.03 -8.77 -10.99
C HIS A 57 -9.97 -8.03 -11.84
N GLU A 58 -10.02 -8.11 -13.17
CA GLU A 58 -9.01 -7.47 -14.03
C GLU A 58 -9.20 -5.95 -14.06
N ALA A 59 -10.46 -5.50 -14.09
CA ALA A 59 -10.78 -4.07 -13.92
C ALA A 59 -10.25 -3.55 -12.58
N PHE A 60 -10.47 -4.29 -11.48
CA PHE A 60 -9.96 -3.92 -10.16
C PHE A 60 -8.43 -3.90 -10.08
N VAL A 61 -7.75 -4.90 -10.65
CA VAL A 61 -6.28 -4.93 -10.73
C VAL A 61 -5.75 -3.70 -11.48
N THR A 62 -6.40 -3.35 -12.59
CA THR A 62 -6.03 -2.19 -13.41
C THR A 62 -6.15 -0.89 -12.63
N GLU A 63 -7.27 -0.69 -11.93
CA GLU A 63 -7.49 0.48 -11.08
C GLU A 63 -6.45 0.56 -9.95
N MET A 64 -6.23 -0.54 -9.22
CA MET A 64 -5.26 -0.58 -8.12
C MET A 64 -3.82 -0.31 -8.59
N ALA A 65 -3.42 -0.84 -9.75
CA ALA A 65 -2.11 -0.59 -10.34
C ALA A 65 -1.94 0.89 -10.73
N ALA A 66 -2.99 1.51 -11.28
CA ALA A 66 -2.99 2.93 -11.59
C ALA A 66 -2.86 3.79 -10.33
N THR A 67 -3.67 3.52 -9.30
CA THR A 67 -3.59 4.23 -8.01
C THR A 67 -2.23 4.09 -7.35
N TYR A 68 -1.66 2.87 -7.30
CA TYR A 68 -0.32 2.65 -6.78
C TYR A 68 0.74 3.44 -7.55
N SER A 69 0.66 3.42 -8.89
CA SER A 69 1.60 4.13 -9.74
C SER A 69 1.56 5.64 -9.51
N GLU A 70 0.37 6.21 -9.33
CA GLU A 70 0.20 7.63 -9.01
C GLU A 70 0.77 7.98 -7.63
N MET A 71 0.40 7.22 -6.58
CA MET A 71 0.92 7.43 -5.23
C MET A 71 2.45 7.35 -5.20
N LEU A 72 3.02 6.33 -5.86
CA LEU A 72 4.47 6.15 -5.90
C LEU A 72 5.16 7.31 -6.62
N ARG A 73 4.62 7.76 -7.76
CA ARG A 73 5.16 8.94 -8.48
C ARG A 73 5.12 10.19 -7.62
N ASN A 74 4.01 10.43 -6.90
CA ASN A 74 3.86 11.59 -6.03
C ASN A 74 4.89 11.58 -4.90
N HIS A 75 5.14 10.43 -4.27
CA HIS A 75 6.17 10.31 -3.25
C HIS A 75 7.59 10.46 -3.82
N LEU A 76 7.89 9.87 -4.98
CA LEU A 76 9.19 10.04 -5.62
C LEU A 76 9.46 11.49 -6.09
N ALA A 77 8.40 12.27 -6.32
CA ALA A 77 8.50 13.69 -6.64
C ALA A 77 8.69 14.58 -5.40
N ASP A 78 8.46 14.06 -4.19
CA ASP A 78 8.72 14.78 -2.94
C ASP A 78 10.23 14.82 -2.67
N PRO A 79 10.86 16.02 -2.60
CA PRO A 79 12.29 16.13 -2.34
C PRO A 79 12.71 15.67 -0.93
N ASN A 80 11.76 15.39 -0.04
CA ASN A 80 12.01 14.99 1.35
C ASN A 80 11.72 13.51 1.64
N VAL A 81 11.46 12.69 0.61
CA VAL A 81 11.38 11.23 0.75
C VAL A 81 12.73 10.62 1.13
#